data_AF-A0A3D1SE88-F1
#
_entry.id   AF-A0A3D1SE88-F1
#
_cell.length_a   1.000
_cell.length_b   1.000
_cell.length_c   1.000
_cell.angle_alpha   90.00
_cell.angle_beta   90.00
_cell.angle_gamma   90.00
#
_symmetry.space_group_name_H-M   'P 1'
#
loop_
_entity.id
_entity.type
_entity.pdbx_description
1 polymer ?
#
loop_
_entity_poly.entity_id
_entity_poly.type
_entity_poly.pdbx_seq_one_letter_code
_entity_poly.pdbx_strand_id
1 'polypeptide(L)'
;MKKVLILLIAAINFGCSLNNSSGRVSFGRLVCEYEESPLLVEEQTPRFGWQLHSTENGFGQTAYELEILDIKGNTVWLSGKIQSDESQHIPYTGKDQLGAGEQYQWRVRIWDNNDKSTSWSEKSFFRIAPDKKQLNALWIGAIKREDSNLPGGRNYHNVPDSSEKGQLWRETDPLSRRSIYLRKSFKAQKRIEDAIIYISGLGHYELSLNGKKIGNDQYNPLWSDYDKTVYYNAYDLTEGVKKGDNTVGVLLGNGFYNEQGGRYKKMQVSFGPPTLFLKISITYTDGTKEEIISDKNWKYSPSPIVFNSMYGGEDYDARLEQPGWDTPGFDDSQWLPVVVDNAPNGELKPQTSTPVREMEYFSIKESMKTGESYVLDMG
;
A
#
# COMPACT_ATOMS: atom_id res chain seq x y z
N MET A 1 -30.21 -12.97 -50.19
CA MET A 1 -29.21 -13.46 -49.21
C MET A 1 -29.10 -12.43 -48.09
N LYS A 2 -29.87 -12.60 -47.02
CA LYS A 2 -29.81 -11.75 -45.81
C LYS A 2 -29.14 -12.58 -44.72
N LYS A 3 -27.94 -12.18 -44.28
CA LYS A 3 -27.30 -12.74 -43.08
C LYS A 3 -27.90 -12.02 -41.87
N VAL A 4 -28.68 -12.75 -41.08
CA VAL A 4 -29.14 -12.29 -39.77
C VAL A 4 -28.03 -12.62 -38.76
N LEU A 5 -27.50 -11.59 -38.12
CA LEU A 5 -26.50 -11.70 -37.06
C LEU A 5 -27.24 -12.06 -35.76
N ILE A 6 -27.04 -13.27 -35.24
CA ILE A 6 -27.55 -13.69 -33.93
C ILE A 6 -26.52 -13.23 -32.89
N LEU A 7 -26.84 -12.21 -32.10
CA LEU A 7 -26.10 -11.86 -30.89
C LEU A 7 -26.45 -12.89 -29.80
N LEU A 8 -25.47 -13.71 -29.41
CA LEU A 8 -25.51 -14.47 -28.17
C LEU A 8 -25.22 -13.51 -27.01
N ILE A 9 -26.25 -13.17 -26.23
CA ILE A 9 -26.08 -12.55 -24.91
C ILE A 9 -25.76 -13.68 -23.94
N ALA A 10 -24.49 -13.78 -23.52
CA ALA A 10 -24.10 -14.60 -22.39
C ALA A 10 -24.60 -13.94 -21.11
N ALA A 11 -25.70 -14.45 -20.56
CA ALA A 11 -26.16 -14.09 -19.23
C ALA A 11 -25.13 -14.62 -18.20
N ILE A 12 -24.30 -13.71 -17.67
CA ILE A 12 -23.46 -13.99 -16.51
C ILE A 12 -24.43 -14.09 -15.33
N ASN A 13 -24.82 -15.32 -14.99
CA ASN A 13 -25.44 -15.62 -13.71
C ASN A 13 -24.41 -15.31 -12.62
N PHE A 14 -24.52 -14.14 -11.98
CA PHE A 14 -24.05 -13.98 -10.61
C PHE A 14 -24.92 -14.90 -9.74
N GLY A 15 -24.52 -16.16 -9.68
CA GLY A 15 -25.00 -17.07 -8.66
C GLY A 15 -24.46 -16.57 -7.34
N CYS A 16 -25.22 -15.73 -6.64
CA CYS A 16 -25.15 -15.71 -5.18
C CYS A 16 -25.36 -17.16 -4.74
N SER A 17 -24.28 -17.83 -4.34
CA SER A 17 -24.40 -19.01 -3.51
C SER A 17 -24.98 -18.54 -2.19
N LEU A 18 -26.32 -18.52 -2.12
CA LEU A 18 -27.06 -18.61 -0.87
C LEU A 18 -26.67 -19.96 -0.26
N ASN A 19 -25.56 -19.97 0.48
CA ASN A 19 -25.31 -21.01 1.45
C ASN A 19 -26.45 -20.91 2.45
N ASN A 20 -27.39 -21.83 2.28
CA ASN A 20 -28.51 -22.02 3.18
C ASN A 20 -27.96 -22.68 4.46
N SER A 21 -27.16 -21.95 5.23
CA SER A 21 -26.88 -22.32 6.61
C SER A 21 -28.07 -21.89 7.44
N SER A 22 -28.80 -22.86 7.96
CA SER A 22 -29.80 -22.69 9.04
C SER A 22 -29.12 -22.29 10.36
N GLY A 23 -28.21 -21.31 10.33
CA GLY A 23 -27.46 -20.80 11.46
C GLY A 23 -28.26 -19.67 12.09
N ARG A 24 -28.69 -19.87 13.34
CA ARG A 24 -29.33 -18.83 14.16
C ARG A 24 -28.40 -17.64 14.42
N VAL A 25 -27.10 -17.81 14.18
CA VAL A 25 -26.02 -16.85 14.38
C VAL A 25 -25.05 -16.91 13.20
N SER A 26 -24.54 -15.77 12.76
CA SER A 26 -23.48 -15.62 11.77
C SER A 26 -22.41 -14.64 12.25
N PHE A 27 -21.20 -14.77 11.72
CA PHE A 27 -20.12 -13.81 11.95
C PHE A 27 -20.22 -12.67 10.93
N GLY A 28 -20.08 -11.43 11.42
CA GLY A 28 -19.92 -10.23 10.60
C GLY A 28 -18.45 -9.99 10.28
N ARG A 29 -17.95 -8.78 10.55
CA ARG A 29 -16.53 -8.46 10.34
C ARG A 29 -15.64 -9.24 11.31
N LEU A 30 -14.55 -9.79 10.79
CA LEU A 30 -13.45 -10.40 11.53
C LEU A 30 -12.21 -9.52 11.36
N VAL A 31 -11.69 -9.00 12.47
CA VAL A 31 -10.58 -8.05 12.45
C VAL A 31 -9.39 -8.56 13.26
N CYS A 32 -8.20 -8.23 12.80
CA CYS A 32 -6.94 -8.33 13.53
C CYS A 32 -6.35 -6.92 13.61
N GLU A 33 -5.99 -6.45 14.80
CA GLU A 33 -5.51 -5.07 14.99
C GLU A 33 -6.45 -4.03 14.33
N TYR A 34 -7.76 -4.21 14.52
CA TYR A 34 -8.84 -3.35 14.00
C TYR A 34 -9.02 -3.33 12.47
N GLU A 35 -8.24 -4.11 11.72
CA GLU A 35 -8.30 -4.18 10.26
C GLU A 35 -8.76 -5.56 9.77
N GLU A 36 -9.42 -5.59 8.60
CA GLU A 36 -9.72 -6.84 7.90
C GLU A 36 -8.50 -7.28 7.11
N SER A 37 -7.98 -8.47 7.41
CA SER A 37 -6.82 -9.05 6.71
C SER A 37 -5.58 -8.14 6.62
N PRO A 38 -5.10 -7.55 7.73
CA PRO A 38 -3.95 -6.65 7.72
C PRO A 38 -2.68 -7.33 7.23
N LEU A 39 -1.89 -6.62 6.43
CA LEU A 39 -0.61 -7.12 5.89
C LEU A 39 0.61 -6.74 6.75
N LEU A 40 0.42 -5.87 7.75
CA LEU A 40 1.48 -5.24 8.54
C LEU A 40 1.16 -5.19 10.04
N VAL A 41 0.92 -6.34 10.65
CA VAL A 41 0.75 -6.45 12.10
C VAL A 41 2.10 -6.35 12.80
N GLU A 42 2.37 -5.24 13.48
CA GLU A 42 3.63 -5.01 14.19
C GLU A 42 3.68 -5.72 15.56
N GLU A 43 2.52 -5.89 16.19
CA GLU A 43 2.39 -6.47 17.53
C GLU A 43 2.71 -7.97 17.53
N GLN A 44 3.54 -8.39 18.48
CA GLN A 44 3.85 -9.82 18.69
C GLN A 44 2.70 -10.59 19.32
N THR A 45 1.76 -9.87 19.95
CA THR A 45 0.52 -10.40 20.51
C THR A 45 -0.67 -9.76 19.79
N PRO A 46 -0.93 -10.12 18.51
CA PRO A 46 -2.03 -9.54 17.76
C PRO A 46 -3.36 -9.71 18.47
N ARG A 47 -4.22 -8.71 18.33
CA ARG A 47 -5.55 -8.66 18.94
C ARG A 47 -6.61 -8.92 17.90
N PHE A 48 -7.48 -9.87 18.20
CA PHE A 48 -8.58 -10.28 17.34
C PHE A 48 -9.91 -9.68 17.80
N GLY A 49 -10.81 -9.46 16.86
CA GLY A 49 -12.18 -9.06 17.12
C GLY A 49 -13.14 -9.66 16.10
N TRP A 50 -14.36 -9.97 16.54
CA TRP A 50 -15.41 -10.51 15.69
C TRP A 50 -16.76 -9.90 16.01
N GLN A 51 -17.53 -9.66 14.96
CA GLN A 51 -18.93 -9.24 15.08
C GLN A 51 -19.85 -10.46 15.01
N LEU A 52 -20.89 -10.46 15.83
CA LEU A 52 -21.93 -11.48 15.84
C LEU A 52 -23.25 -10.89 15.36
N HIS A 53 -23.92 -11.60 14.47
CA HIS A 53 -25.29 -11.33 14.06
C HIS A 53 -26.15 -12.51 14.45
N SER A 54 -27.29 -12.26 15.09
CA SER A 54 -28.25 -13.30 15.48
C SER A 54 -29.66 -12.87 15.13
N THR A 55 -30.48 -13.83 14.73
CA THR A 55 -31.93 -13.61 14.56
C THR A 55 -32.70 -13.80 15.87
N GLU A 56 -32.03 -14.27 16.94
CA GLU A 56 -32.62 -14.52 18.25
C GLU A 56 -32.39 -13.35 19.20
N ASN A 57 -33.46 -12.90 19.87
CA ASN A 57 -33.35 -11.91 20.94
C ASN A 57 -32.67 -12.52 22.18
N GLY A 58 -31.80 -11.75 22.82
CA GLY A 58 -31.07 -12.20 24.01
C GLY A 58 -29.97 -13.22 23.71
N PHE A 59 -29.57 -13.36 22.45
CA PHE A 59 -28.39 -14.14 22.09
C PHE A 59 -27.13 -13.53 22.71
N GLY A 60 -26.34 -14.35 23.40
CA GLY A 60 -25.08 -13.94 24.02
C GLY A 60 -24.02 -15.03 23.86
N GLN A 61 -22.78 -14.60 23.65
CA GLN A 61 -21.61 -15.46 23.72
C GLN A 61 -21.28 -15.71 25.21
N THR A 62 -20.98 -16.95 25.56
CA THR A 62 -20.49 -17.32 26.91
C THR A 62 -19.05 -17.85 26.89
N ALA A 63 -18.58 -18.30 25.72
CA ALA A 63 -17.20 -18.71 25.50
C ALA A 63 -16.81 -18.58 24.02
N TYR A 64 -15.52 -18.55 23.75
CA TYR A 64 -14.97 -18.60 22.40
C TYR A 64 -13.79 -19.57 22.30
N GLU A 65 -13.43 -19.92 21.07
CA GLU A 65 -12.19 -20.59 20.74
C GLU A 65 -11.65 -20.01 19.43
N LEU A 66 -10.36 -19.67 19.44
CA LEU A 66 -9.61 -19.17 18.30
C LEU A 66 -8.65 -20.26 17.78
N GLU A 67 -8.55 -20.33 16.46
CA GLU A 67 -7.54 -21.12 15.77
C GLU A 67 -6.73 -20.22 14.84
N ILE A 68 -5.41 -20.34 14.90
CA ILE A 68 -4.47 -19.76 13.94
C ILE A 68 -3.84 -20.89 13.15
N LEU A 69 -3.82 -20.76 11.83
CA LEU A 69 -3.23 -21.70 10.88
C LEU A 69 -2.16 -21.00 10.04
N ASP A 70 -1.17 -21.76 9.59
CA ASP A 70 -0.24 -21.29 8.57
C ASP A 70 -0.94 -21.14 7.20
N ILE A 71 -0.23 -20.61 6.21
CA ILE A 71 -0.77 -20.42 4.86
C ILE A 71 -1.18 -21.74 4.17
N LYS A 72 -0.62 -22.87 4.61
CA LYS A 72 -0.92 -24.23 4.11
C LYS A 72 -2.12 -24.85 4.81
N GLY A 73 -2.67 -24.18 5.83
CA GLY A 73 -3.82 -24.62 6.60
C GLY A 73 -3.48 -25.59 7.73
N ASN A 74 -2.21 -25.69 8.14
CA ASN A 74 -1.83 -26.44 9.34
C ASN A 74 -2.06 -25.57 10.58
N THR A 75 -2.66 -26.15 11.62
CA THR A 75 -2.87 -25.47 12.90
C THR A 75 -1.53 -25.11 13.55
N VAL A 76 -1.32 -23.81 13.77
CA VAL A 76 -0.15 -23.25 14.48
C VAL A 76 -0.48 -23.04 15.95
N TRP A 77 -1.71 -22.60 16.25
CA TRP A 77 -2.16 -22.37 17.61
C TRP A 77 -3.67 -22.55 17.76
N LEU A 78 -4.08 -23.05 18.93
CA LEU A 78 -5.46 -23.16 19.38
C LEU A 78 -5.55 -22.57 20.79
N SER A 79 -6.53 -21.70 21.02
CA SER A 79 -6.77 -21.14 22.36
C SER A 79 -7.37 -22.16 23.34
N GLY A 80 -8.04 -23.19 22.81
CA GLY A 80 -9.05 -23.95 23.56
C GLY A 80 -10.27 -23.10 23.89
N LYS A 81 -11.27 -23.71 24.53
CA LYS A 81 -12.49 -23.01 24.96
C LYS A 81 -12.17 -22.05 26.12
N ILE A 82 -12.31 -20.75 25.88
CA ILE A 82 -12.14 -19.69 26.87
C ILE A 82 -13.52 -19.17 27.29
N GLN A 83 -13.84 -19.26 28.58
CA GLN A 83 -15.06 -18.69 29.16
C GLN A 83 -14.96 -17.17 29.22
N SER A 84 -15.68 -16.49 28.33
CA SER A 84 -15.72 -15.03 28.22
C SER A 84 -16.79 -14.62 27.20
N ASP A 85 -17.48 -13.53 27.49
CA ASP A 85 -18.41 -12.82 26.60
C ASP A 85 -17.70 -11.74 25.75
N GLU A 86 -16.41 -11.51 25.97
CA GLU A 86 -15.60 -10.57 25.19
C GLU A 86 -15.43 -11.06 23.74
N SER A 87 -15.50 -10.13 22.80
CA SER A 87 -15.40 -10.41 21.35
C SER A 87 -14.53 -9.39 20.61
N GLN A 88 -13.85 -8.51 21.35
CA GLN A 88 -13.00 -7.45 20.82
C GLN A 88 -11.71 -7.40 21.65
N HIS A 89 -10.62 -6.98 21.02
CA HIS A 89 -9.28 -6.89 21.65
C HIS A 89 -8.78 -8.19 22.28
N ILE A 90 -9.15 -9.34 21.73
CA ILE A 90 -8.74 -10.64 22.26
C ILE A 90 -7.28 -10.91 21.85
N PRO A 91 -6.31 -10.87 22.77
CA PRO A 91 -4.91 -11.02 22.41
C PRO A 91 -4.58 -12.47 22.06
N TYR A 92 -3.66 -12.65 21.13
CA TYR A 92 -2.93 -13.90 20.97
C TYR A 92 -2.18 -14.24 22.27
N THR A 93 -2.38 -15.45 22.79
CA THR A 93 -1.78 -15.93 24.05
C THR A 93 -0.91 -17.18 23.86
N GLY A 94 -0.54 -17.50 22.61
CA GLY A 94 0.37 -18.61 22.35
C GLY A 94 1.78 -18.34 22.89
N LYS A 95 2.47 -19.43 23.27
CA LYS A 95 3.82 -19.36 23.85
C LYS A 95 4.89 -19.08 22.78
N ASP A 96 4.66 -19.58 21.57
CA ASP A 96 5.57 -19.42 20.45
C ASP A 96 5.29 -18.09 19.75
N GLN A 97 6.36 -17.41 19.32
CA GLN A 97 6.23 -16.19 18.52
C GLN A 97 5.76 -16.53 17.11
N LEU A 98 4.89 -15.68 16.58
CA LEU A 98 4.52 -15.73 15.17
C LEU A 98 5.70 -15.21 14.34
N GLY A 99 5.94 -15.84 13.19
CA GLY A 99 7.08 -15.55 12.33
C GLY A 99 6.98 -14.19 11.66
N ALA A 100 8.06 -13.40 11.71
CA ALA A 100 8.13 -12.10 11.05
C ALA A 100 8.01 -12.22 9.52
N GLY A 101 7.15 -11.41 8.91
CA GLY A 101 6.84 -11.44 7.49
C GLY A 101 5.94 -12.60 7.04
N GLU A 102 5.56 -13.51 7.94
CA GLU A 102 4.75 -14.69 7.63
C GLU A 102 3.25 -14.38 7.70
N GLN A 103 2.49 -14.99 6.80
CA GLN A 103 1.04 -14.86 6.72
C GLN A 103 0.35 -16.03 7.43
N TYR A 104 -0.69 -15.69 8.18
CA TYR A 104 -1.51 -16.63 8.93
C TYR A 104 -2.97 -16.50 8.53
N GLN A 105 -3.68 -17.60 8.69
CA GLN A 105 -5.13 -17.68 8.64
C GLN A 105 -5.64 -17.79 10.07
N TRP A 106 -6.79 -17.22 10.37
CA TRP A 106 -7.43 -17.42 11.66
C TRP A 106 -8.95 -17.54 11.53
N ARG A 107 -9.56 -18.20 12.50
CA ARG A 107 -11.00 -18.34 12.60
C ARG A 107 -11.42 -18.48 14.05
N VAL A 108 -12.68 -18.17 14.31
CA VAL A 108 -13.27 -18.21 15.65
C VAL A 108 -14.54 -19.06 15.65
N ARG A 109 -14.80 -19.75 16.75
CA ARG A 109 -16.13 -20.29 17.07
C ARG A 109 -16.52 -19.88 18.47
N ILE A 110 -17.82 -19.83 18.74
CA ILE A 110 -18.35 -19.34 20.01
C ILE A 110 -19.37 -20.33 20.58
N TRP A 111 -19.60 -20.24 21.90
CA TRP A 111 -20.68 -20.94 22.60
C TRP A 111 -21.73 -19.93 23.05
N ASP A 112 -22.99 -20.30 22.92
CA ASP A 112 -24.12 -19.47 23.32
C ASP A 112 -24.53 -19.67 24.79
N ASN A 113 -25.63 -19.03 25.20
CA ASN A 113 -26.22 -19.14 26.54
C ASN A 113 -26.69 -20.57 26.90
N ASN A 114 -26.83 -21.47 25.93
CA ASN A 114 -27.23 -22.87 26.12
C ASN A 114 -26.03 -23.83 26.04
N ASP A 115 -24.80 -23.28 26.12
CA ASP A 115 -23.54 -24.00 25.93
C ASP A 115 -23.45 -24.73 24.57
N LYS A 116 -24.15 -24.22 23.55
CA LYS A 116 -24.10 -24.78 22.19
C LYS A 116 -23.05 -24.04 21.37
N SER A 117 -22.10 -24.78 20.79
CA SER A 117 -21.08 -24.22 19.91
C SER A 117 -21.63 -23.91 18.51
N THR A 118 -21.15 -22.82 17.92
CA THR A 118 -21.31 -22.56 16.48
C THR A 118 -20.38 -23.44 15.64
N SER A 119 -20.61 -23.48 14.33
CA SER A 119 -19.52 -23.80 13.40
C SER A 119 -18.44 -22.72 13.48
N TRP A 120 -17.24 -23.04 12.99
CA TRP A 120 -16.20 -22.03 12.80
C TRP A 120 -16.66 -20.92 11.86
N SER A 121 -16.20 -19.70 12.09
CA SER A 121 -16.29 -18.60 11.15
C SER A 121 -15.57 -18.95 9.83
N GLU A 122 -15.83 -18.16 8.79
CA GLU A 122 -14.92 -18.09 7.65
C GLU A 122 -13.50 -17.72 8.13
N LYS A 123 -12.51 -18.13 7.34
CA LYS A 123 -11.12 -17.77 7.62
C LYS A 123 -10.89 -16.30 7.28
N SER A 124 -10.30 -15.57 8.21
CA SER A 124 -9.69 -14.26 7.97
C SER A 124 -8.18 -14.41 7.99
N PHE A 125 -7.45 -13.39 7.55
CA PHE A 125 -6.00 -13.45 7.42
C PHE A 125 -5.35 -12.37 8.28
N PHE A 126 -4.05 -12.50 8.49
CA PHE A 126 -3.18 -11.39 8.87
C PHE A 126 -1.74 -11.76 8.55
N ARG A 127 -0.88 -10.77 8.37
CA ARG A 127 0.56 -10.97 8.22
C ARG A 127 1.31 -10.16 9.27
N ILE A 128 2.25 -10.82 9.94
CA ILE A 128 3.17 -10.14 10.84
C ILE A 128 4.13 -9.30 10.01
N ALA A 129 4.35 -8.05 10.41
CA ALA A 129 5.28 -7.15 9.76
C ALA A 129 6.69 -7.80 9.69
N PRO A 130 7.44 -7.59 8.60
CA PRO A 130 8.81 -8.08 8.51
C PRO A 130 9.70 -7.42 9.56
N ASP A 131 10.69 -8.14 10.06
CA ASP A 131 11.69 -7.55 10.92
C ASP A 131 12.65 -6.63 10.15
N LYS A 132 13.42 -5.82 10.88
CA LYS A 132 14.37 -4.87 10.27
C LYS A 132 15.43 -5.55 9.40
N LYS A 133 15.81 -6.80 9.68
CA LYS A 133 16.81 -7.54 8.88
C LYS A 133 16.20 -8.02 7.57
N GLN A 134 14.90 -8.31 7.55
CA GLN A 134 14.13 -8.61 6.36
C GLN A 134 13.90 -7.35 5.51
N LEU A 135 13.91 -6.14 6.06
CA LEU A 135 13.82 -4.88 5.29
C LEU A 135 15.21 -4.43 4.77
N ASN A 136 15.81 -5.23 3.90
CA ASN A 136 17.20 -5.14 3.43
C ASN A 136 17.40 -4.44 2.06
N ALA A 137 16.44 -3.65 1.58
CA ALA A 137 16.55 -2.96 0.30
C ALA A 137 17.34 -1.63 0.40
N LEU A 138 17.86 -1.14 -0.72
CA LEU A 138 18.59 0.13 -0.78
C LEU A 138 17.65 1.30 -1.08
N TRP A 139 17.97 2.48 -0.58
CA TRP A 139 17.28 3.72 -0.94
C TRP A 139 17.83 4.23 -2.26
N ILE A 140 16.95 4.38 -3.27
CA ILE A 140 17.34 4.75 -4.64
C ILE A 140 16.54 5.95 -5.15
N GLY A 141 17.18 6.80 -5.94
CA GLY A 141 16.55 7.98 -6.52
C GLY A 141 17.26 8.46 -7.78
N ALA A 142 16.88 9.65 -8.26
CA ALA A 142 17.51 10.28 -9.41
C ALA A 142 18.75 11.11 -9.07
N ILE A 143 18.82 11.63 -7.84
CA ILE A 143 19.91 12.44 -7.31
C ILE A 143 20.08 12.17 -5.82
N LYS A 144 21.31 12.22 -5.31
CA LYS A 144 21.57 12.06 -3.88
C LYS A 144 21.24 13.35 -3.13
N ARG A 145 20.91 13.23 -1.85
CA ARG A 145 20.76 14.35 -0.92
C ARG A 145 21.98 15.28 -0.94
N GLU A 146 23.19 14.74 -0.91
CA GLU A 146 24.44 15.52 -0.88
C GLU A 146 24.67 16.37 -2.14
N ASP A 147 24.15 15.91 -3.29
CA ASP A 147 24.33 16.57 -4.60
C ASP A 147 23.16 17.51 -4.95
N SER A 148 22.09 17.51 -4.14
CA SER A 148 20.81 18.17 -4.46
C SER A 148 20.75 19.68 -4.14
N ASN A 149 21.75 20.21 -3.44
CA ASN A 149 21.77 21.58 -2.88
C ASN A 149 20.56 21.93 -2.00
N LEU A 150 19.86 20.93 -1.45
CA LEU A 150 18.67 21.17 -0.64
C LEU A 150 19.04 21.82 0.70
N PRO A 151 18.40 22.95 1.07
CA PRO A 151 18.70 23.62 2.34
C PRO A 151 18.47 22.71 3.55
N GLY A 152 19.34 22.87 4.55
CA GLY A 152 19.19 22.21 5.84
C GLY A 152 18.12 22.86 6.73
N GLY A 153 17.75 22.13 7.79
CA GLY A 153 16.86 22.60 8.85
C GLY A 153 15.38 22.29 8.63
N ARG A 154 14.62 22.28 9.72
CA ARG A 154 13.20 21.90 9.79
C ARG A 154 12.31 23.07 10.19
N ASN A 155 12.37 24.15 9.42
CA ASN A 155 11.51 25.31 9.65
C ASN A 155 10.21 25.12 8.87
N TYR A 156 9.13 24.80 9.57
CA TYR A 156 7.82 24.49 8.99
C TYR A 156 7.00 25.75 8.64
N HIS A 157 7.68 26.78 8.12
CA HIS A 157 7.08 28.05 7.73
C HIS A 157 7.53 28.43 6.31
N ASN A 158 6.84 29.40 5.71
CA ASN A 158 7.28 29.96 4.45
C ASN A 158 8.64 30.68 4.63
N VAL A 159 9.46 30.66 3.59
CA VAL A 159 10.73 31.37 3.57
C VAL A 159 10.59 32.57 2.62
N PRO A 160 10.89 33.80 3.07
CA PRO A 160 10.90 34.96 2.19
C PRO A 160 11.93 34.81 1.09
N ASP A 161 11.55 35.08 -0.16
CA ASP A 161 12.43 34.90 -1.31
C ASP A 161 13.66 35.81 -1.26
N SER A 162 13.55 37.00 -0.64
CA SER A 162 14.67 37.93 -0.47
C SER A 162 15.69 37.50 0.59
N SER A 163 15.36 36.51 1.44
CA SER A 163 16.27 36.03 2.50
C SER A 163 17.39 35.14 1.94
N GLU A 164 18.49 35.00 2.69
CA GLU A 164 19.58 34.06 2.38
C GLU A 164 19.05 32.63 2.17
N LYS A 165 18.17 32.16 3.06
CA LYS A 165 17.54 30.84 2.91
C LYS A 165 16.67 30.75 1.65
N GLY A 166 16.02 31.85 1.25
CA GLY A 166 15.27 31.95 0.00
C GLY A 166 16.16 31.86 -1.24
N GLN A 167 17.40 32.36 -1.17
CA GLN A 167 18.41 32.20 -2.22
C GLN A 167 18.84 30.74 -2.35
N LEU A 168 19.16 30.07 -1.23
CA LEU A 168 19.52 28.64 -1.23
C LEU A 168 18.42 27.76 -1.86
N TRP A 169 17.15 28.06 -1.59
CA TRP A 169 16.02 27.36 -2.22
C TRP A 169 15.91 27.57 -3.74
N ARG A 170 16.41 28.69 -4.28
CA ARG A 170 16.43 28.92 -5.74
C ARG A 170 17.58 28.19 -6.43
N GLU A 171 18.62 27.86 -5.68
CA GLU A 171 19.83 27.19 -6.14
C GLU A 171 19.77 25.65 -6.01
N THR A 172 18.63 25.11 -5.57
CA THR A 172 18.41 23.66 -5.54
C THR A 172 18.49 23.06 -6.94
N ASP A 173 19.07 21.87 -7.03
CA ASP A 173 19.14 21.16 -8.30
C ASP A 173 17.71 20.86 -8.80
N PRO A 174 17.35 21.16 -10.06
CA PRO A 174 16.00 20.90 -10.58
C PRO A 174 15.56 19.44 -10.48
N LEU A 175 16.48 18.48 -10.56
CA LEU A 175 16.19 17.06 -10.44
C LEU A 175 15.71 16.69 -9.04
N SER A 176 16.10 17.46 -8.02
CA SER A 176 15.73 17.23 -6.62
C SER A 176 14.23 17.36 -6.35
N ARG A 177 13.46 18.00 -7.24
CA ARG A 177 12.00 18.20 -7.13
C ARG A 177 11.22 17.56 -8.27
N ARG A 178 11.88 16.82 -9.15
CA ARG A 178 11.25 16.25 -10.33
C ARG A 178 10.53 14.95 -9.98
N SER A 179 9.30 14.79 -10.45
CA SER A 179 8.66 13.47 -10.44
C SER A 179 9.33 12.55 -11.45
N ILE A 180 9.61 11.33 -11.02
CA ILE A 180 10.34 10.34 -11.80
C ILE A 180 9.59 9.03 -11.84
N TYR A 181 9.68 8.35 -12.97
CA TYR A 181 9.39 6.93 -13.06
C TYR A 181 10.64 6.14 -12.67
N LEU A 182 10.48 5.09 -11.88
CA LEU A 182 11.50 4.08 -11.62
C LEU A 182 10.94 2.72 -12.02
N ARG A 183 11.76 1.90 -12.69
CA ARG A 183 11.33 0.56 -13.13
C ARG A 183 12.40 -0.49 -12.89
N LYS A 184 11.94 -1.73 -12.69
CA LYS A 184 12.76 -2.94 -12.75
C LYS A 184 11.97 -4.11 -13.30
N SER A 185 12.55 -4.78 -14.28
CA SER A 185 12.04 -6.07 -14.75
C SER A 185 12.67 -7.22 -13.96
N PHE A 186 11.91 -8.28 -13.72
CA PHE A 186 12.37 -9.49 -13.03
C PHE A 186 11.65 -10.72 -13.60
N LYS A 187 12.19 -11.93 -13.34
CA LYS A 187 11.63 -13.19 -13.86
C LYS A 187 11.20 -14.11 -12.73
N ALA A 188 9.91 -14.42 -12.67
CA ALA A 188 9.41 -15.46 -11.77
C ALA A 188 9.33 -16.81 -12.50
N GLN A 189 10.17 -17.78 -12.14
CA GLN A 189 10.30 -19.02 -12.93
C GLN A 189 9.35 -20.14 -12.50
N LYS A 190 8.87 -20.09 -11.26
CA LYS A 190 8.11 -21.16 -10.62
C LYS A 190 6.69 -20.70 -10.28
N ARG A 191 5.85 -21.64 -9.86
CA ARG A 191 4.49 -21.34 -9.40
C ARG A 191 4.56 -20.68 -8.02
N ILE A 192 3.94 -19.51 -7.93
CA ILE A 192 3.91 -18.65 -6.74
C ILE A 192 2.91 -19.22 -5.73
N GLU A 193 3.33 -19.30 -4.47
CA GLU A 193 2.48 -19.58 -3.30
C GLU A 193 2.08 -18.28 -2.61
N ASP A 194 3.03 -17.35 -2.49
CA ASP A 194 2.86 -16.06 -1.84
C ASP A 194 3.76 -15.02 -2.53
N ALA A 195 3.26 -13.80 -2.76
CA ALA A 195 4.09 -12.67 -3.15
C ALA A 195 3.60 -11.40 -2.47
N ILE A 196 4.50 -10.68 -1.80
CA ILE A 196 4.20 -9.43 -1.12
C ILE A 196 5.24 -8.37 -1.44
N ILE A 197 4.82 -7.12 -1.56
CA ILE A 197 5.70 -5.96 -1.66
C ILE A 197 5.65 -5.14 -0.38
N TYR A 198 6.80 -4.62 0.03
CA TYR A 198 6.98 -3.59 1.05
C TYR A 198 7.60 -2.37 0.37
N ILE A 199 6.96 -1.21 0.48
CA ILE A 199 7.34 -0.02 -0.28
C ILE A 199 7.24 1.25 0.55
N SER A 200 8.23 2.12 0.40
CA SER A 200 8.21 3.49 0.92
C SER A 200 8.80 4.42 -0.15
N GLY A 201 7.96 5.28 -0.71
CA GLY A 201 8.41 6.41 -1.52
C GLY A 201 8.48 7.66 -0.64
N LEU A 202 9.68 8.17 -0.37
CA LEU A 202 9.87 9.39 0.40
C LEU A 202 9.32 10.58 -0.38
N GLY A 203 8.18 11.08 0.09
CA GLY A 203 7.30 11.98 -0.65
C GLY A 203 5.97 11.27 -0.83
N HIS A 204 5.61 10.98 -2.07
CA HIS A 204 4.51 10.08 -2.38
C HIS A 204 4.90 9.14 -3.51
N TYR A 205 4.20 8.01 -3.64
CA TYR A 205 4.37 7.11 -4.78
C TYR A 205 3.04 6.61 -5.35
N GLU A 206 3.08 6.24 -6.62
CA GLU A 206 2.14 5.28 -7.21
C GLU A 206 2.91 4.03 -7.63
N LEU A 207 2.37 2.87 -7.29
CA LEU A 207 2.94 1.57 -7.61
C LEU A 207 2.16 0.91 -8.74
N SER A 208 2.88 0.29 -9.67
CA SER A 208 2.29 -0.60 -10.67
C SER A 208 3.08 -1.90 -10.81
N LEU A 209 2.37 -2.93 -11.22
CA LEU A 209 2.93 -4.23 -11.59
C LEU A 209 2.33 -4.64 -12.93
N ASN A 210 3.18 -4.91 -13.92
CA ASN A 210 2.79 -5.37 -15.24
C ASN A 210 1.74 -4.46 -15.92
N GLY A 211 1.93 -3.14 -15.82
CA GLY A 211 1.05 -2.12 -16.40
C GLY A 211 -0.25 -1.88 -15.62
N LYS A 212 -0.43 -2.49 -14.44
CA LYS A 212 -1.61 -2.29 -13.60
C LYS A 212 -1.21 -1.57 -12.32
N LYS A 213 -1.89 -0.46 -12.01
CA LYS A 213 -1.79 0.22 -10.71
C LYS A 213 -2.16 -0.77 -9.60
N ILE A 214 -1.36 -0.77 -8.53
CA ILE A 214 -1.59 -1.58 -7.32
C ILE A 214 -2.19 -0.68 -6.25
N GLY A 215 -3.30 -1.14 -5.67
CA GLY A 215 -4.08 -0.38 -4.71
C GLY A 215 -4.86 0.79 -5.35
N ASN A 216 -5.71 1.40 -4.54
CA ASN A 216 -6.46 2.63 -4.85
C ASN A 216 -6.22 3.71 -3.79
N ASP A 217 -5.15 3.55 -3.03
CA ASP A 217 -4.72 4.49 -2.01
C ASP A 217 -4.11 5.73 -2.67
N GLN A 218 -4.26 6.86 -2.02
CA GLN A 218 -3.75 8.16 -2.44
C GLN A 218 -2.78 8.68 -1.38
N TYR A 219 -1.79 9.47 -1.81
CA TYR A 219 -0.84 10.13 -0.90
C TYR A 219 -0.10 9.18 0.06
N ASN A 220 0.16 7.94 -0.37
CA ASN A 220 1.00 7.01 0.39
C ASN A 220 2.50 7.30 0.17
N PRO A 221 3.36 7.05 1.18
CA PRO A 221 3.02 6.74 2.58
C PRO A 221 2.50 7.99 3.33
N LEU A 222 1.95 7.79 4.52
CA LEU A 222 1.50 8.90 5.37
C LEU A 222 2.62 9.88 5.71
N TRP A 223 2.23 11.15 5.86
CA TRP A 223 3.13 12.21 6.29
C TRP A 223 3.51 12.05 7.78
N SER A 224 4.82 12.09 8.05
CA SER A 224 5.42 12.05 9.38
C SER A 224 6.56 13.09 9.51
N ASP A 225 7.13 13.19 10.70
CA ASP A 225 8.48 13.72 10.86
C ASP A 225 9.48 12.66 10.38
N TYR A 226 9.95 12.80 9.14
CA TYR A 226 10.80 11.79 8.48
C TYR A 226 12.20 11.65 9.10
N ASP A 227 12.59 12.54 10.03
CA ASP A 227 13.79 12.32 10.85
C ASP A 227 13.55 11.36 12.01
N LYS A 228 12.29 10.99 12.29
CA LYS A 228 11.90 10.07 13.38
C LYS A 228 11.23 8.81 12.87
N THR A 229 10.30 8.96 11.93
CA THR A 229 9.48 7.85 11.43
C THR A 229 9.34 7.96 9.92
N VAL A 230 9.57 6.86 9.22
CA VAL A 230 9.34 6.71 7.78
C VAL A 230 8.38 5.56 7.60
N TYR A 231 7.19 5.83 7.08
CA TYR A 231 6.20 4.77 6.89
C TYR A 231 6.48 3.97 5.63
N TYR A 232 6.21 2.67 5.69
CA TYR A 232 6.09 1.80 4.52
C TYR A 232 4.71 1.13 4.48
N ASN A 233 4.27 0.82 3.27
CA ASN A 233 3.05 0.09 3.00
C ASN A 233 3.37 -1.31 2.50
N ALA A 234 2.37 -2.18 2.51
CA ALA A 234 2.47 -3.49 1.89
C ALA A 234 1.26 -3.81 1.02
N TYR A 235 1.50 -4.59 -0.03
CA TYR A 235 0.47 -5.06 -0.94
C TYR A 235 0.70 -6.53 -1.28
N ASP A 236 -0.38 -7.31 -1.30
CA ASP A 236 -0.36 -8.67 -1.83
C ASP A 236 -0.24 -8.60 -3.37
N LEU A 237 0.79 -9.25 -3.91
CA LEU A 237 1.09 -9.37 -5.33
C LEU A 237 0.89 -10.79 -5.86
N THR A 238 0.40 -11.72 -5.04
CA THR A 238 0.33 -13.17 -5.36
C THR A 238 -0.39 -13.44 -6.68
N GLU A 239 -1.51 -12.75 -6.94
CA GLU A 239 -2.26 -12.86 -8.20
C GLU A 239 -1.68 -12.01 -9.34
N GLY A 240 -0.90 -10.98 -9.01
CA GLY A 240 -0.39 -10.00 -9.96
C GLY A 240 0.91 -10.43 -10.65
N VAL A 241 1.77 -11.18 -9.95
CA VAL A 241 3.02 -11.70 -10.49
C VAL A 241 2.74 -12.91 -11.37
N LYS A 242 3.29 -12.89 -12.59
CA LYS A 242 3.10 -13.94 -13.59
C LYS A 242 4.33 -14.82 -13.70
N LYS A 243 4.16 -16.06 -14.14
CA LYS A 243 5.31 -16.87 -14.56
C LYS A 243 5.98 -16.22 -15.79
N GLY A 244 7.29 -16.07 -15.76
CA GLY A 244 8.08 -15.40 -16.79
C GLY A 244 8.40 -13.96 -16.42
N ASP A 245 8.41 -13.08 -17.42
CA ASP A 245 8.79 -11.68 -17.26
C ASP A 245 7.72 -10.87 -16.52
N ASN A 246 8.17 -10.10 -15.54
CA ASN A 246 7.38 -9.14 -14.80
C ASN A 246 8.09 -7.80 -14.79
N THR A 247 7.36 -6.71 -14.57
CA THR A 247 7.93 -5.39 -14.36
C THR A 247 7.19 -4.69 -13.25
N VAL A 248 7.94 -4.19 -12.27
CA VAL A 248 7.44 -3.25 -11.27
C VAL A 248 7.79 -1.83 -11.71
N GLY A 249 6.81 -0.95 -11.64
CA GLY A 249 6.93 0.47 -11.91
C GLY A 249 6.56 1.29 -10.68
N VAL A 250 7.29 2.36 -10.43
CA VAL A 250 6.98 3.33 -9.37
C VAL A 250 7.07 4.75 -9.92
N LEU A 251 6.00 5.52 -9.78
CA LEU A 251 6.03 6.97 -9.98
C LEU A 251 6.26 7.64 -8.62
N LEU A 252 7.31 8.44 -8.48
CA LEU A 252 7.56 9.22 -7.26
C LEU A 252 7.17 10.69 -7.41
N GLY A 253 6.64 11.27 -6.33
CA GLY A 253 6.37 12.69 -6.16
C GLY A 253 6.97 13.25 -4.87
N ASN A 254 6.96 14.57 -4.73
CA ASN A 254 7.64 15.27 -3.63
C ASN A 254 6.93 15.11 -2.27
N GLY A 255 5.60 15.14 -2.28
CA GLY A 255 4.78 15.17 -1.06
C GLY A 255 5.26 16.21 -0.04
N PHE A 256 4.96 15.95 1.23
CA PHE A 256 5.50 16.77 2.34
C PHE A 256 6.95 16.43 2.69
N TYR A 257 7.54 15.38 2.10
CA TYR A 257 8.96 15.05 2.28
C TYR A 257 9.87 16.10 1.65
N ASN A 258 9.46 16.70 0.54
CA ASN A 258 10.26 17.63 -0.25
C ASN A 258 9.44 18.83 -0.75
N GLU A 259 8.78 19.54 0.16
CA GLU A 259 8.00 20.72 -0.19
C GLU A 259 8.92 21.94 -0.42
N GLN A 260 9.32 22.12 -1.68
CA GLN A 260 10.20 23.21 -2.11
C GLN A 260 9.45 24.51 -2.47
N GLY A 261 8.12 24.51 -2.45
CA GLY A 261 7.29 25.64 -2.86
C GLY A 261 7.16 25.78 -4.38
N GLY A 262 6.96 27.01 -4.87
CA GLY A 262 6.69 27.30 -6.28
C GLY A 262 5.58 28.33 -6.40
N ARG A 263 4.48 27.98 -7.08
CA ARG A 263 3.33 28.87 -7.29
C ARG A 263 2.70 29.36 -5.99
N TYR A 264 2.58 28.46 -5.01
CA TYR A 264 2.04 28.75 -3.69
C TYR A 264 2.76 27.90 -2.64
N LYS A 265 3.07 28.50 -1.48
CA LYS A 265 3.76 27.81 -0.37
C LYS A 265 3.25 28.29 0.99
N LYS A 266 2.81 27.35 1.83
CA LYS A 266 2.53 27.60 3.26
C LYS A 266 3.72 27.23 4.14
N MET A 267 4.47 26.21 3.73
CA MET A 267 5.72 25.77 4.34
C MET A 267 6.77 25.53 3.26
N GLN A 268 8.04 25.55 3.63
CA GLN A 268 9.13 25.19 2.74
C GLN A 268 10.18 24.39 3.52
N VAL A 269 10.13 23.06 3.37
CA VAL A 269 10.95 22.11 4.12
C VAL A 269 11.25 20.89 3.25
N SER A 270 12.48 20.39 3.33
CA SER A 270 12.90 19.19 2.59
C SER A 270 13.76 18.29 3.45
N PHE A 271 13.36 17.03 3.56
CA PHE A 271 14.10 15.96 4.19
C PHE A 271 15.08 15.28 3.21
N GLY A 272 14.85 15.42 1.91
CA GLY A 272 15.64 14.88 0.82
C GLY A 272 14.93 15.01 -0.52
N PRO A 273 15.59 14.61 -1.63
CA PRO A 273 14.92 14.43 -2.91
C PRO A 273 14.03 13.15 -2.87
N PRO A 274 13.01 13.03 -3.75
CA PRO A 274 12.18 11.82 -3.82
C PRO A 274 13.03 10.56 -3.97
N THR A 275 12.83 9.60 -3.06
CA THR A 275 13.66 8.40 -2.92
C THR A 275 12.80 7.18 -2.63
N LEU A 276 13.12 6.04 -3.25
CA LEU A 276 12.39 4.78 -3.14
C LEU A 276 13.14 3.78 -2.27
N PHE A 277 12.42 3.15 -1.34
CA PHE A 277 12.72 1.85 -0.78
C PHE A 277 11.66 0.85 -1.25
N LEU A 278 12.07 -0.31 -1.75
CA LEU A 278 11.14 -1.33 -2.22
C LEU A 278 11.74 -2.73 -2.06
N LYS A 279 10.95 -3.64 -1.51
CA LYS A 279 11.25 -5.07 -1.47
C LYS A 279 10.03 -5.87 -1.88
N ILE A 280 10.19 -6.79 -2.83
CA ILE A 280 9.23 -7.85 -3.13
C ILE A 280 9.80 -9.14 -2.59
N SER A 281 9.00 -9.87 -1.80
CA SER A 281 9.29 -11.22 -1.33
C SER A 281 8.36 -12.20 -2.04
N ILE A 282 8.91 -13.18 -2.74
CA ILE A 282 8.15 -14.23 -3.43
C ILE A 282 8.49 -15.57 -2.78
N THR A 283 7.46 -16.31 -2.36
CA THR A 283 7.57 -17.72 -1.97
C THR A 283 6.93 -18.58 -3.05
N TYR A 284 7.65 -19.59 -3.50
CA TYR A 284 7.18 -20.54 -4.49
C TYR A 284 6.58 -21.78 -3.82
N THR A 285 5.71 -22.47 -4.54
CA THR A 285 5.06 -23.73 -4.08
C THR A 285 6.02 -24.88 -3.75
N ASP A 286 7.29 -24.80 -4.17
CA ASP A 286 8.34 -25.75 -3.80
C ASP A 286 9.10 -25.35 -2.50
N GLY A 287 8.68 -24.26 -1.85
CA GLY A 287 9.27 -23.71 -0.63
C GLY A 287 10.47 -22.79 -0.86
N THR A 288 10.95 -22.63 -2.10
CA THR A 288 12.03 -21.67 -2.38
C THR A 288 11.53 -20.22 -2.34
N LYS A 289 12.40 -19.29 -1.92
CA LYS A 289 12.09 -17.86 -1.83
C LYS A 289 12.97 -17.05 -2.80
N GLU A 290 12.45 -15.94 -3.29
CA GLU A 290 13.16 -14.97 -4.13
C GLU A 290 12.84 -13.55 -3.66
N GLU A 291 13.83 -12.66 -3.71
CA GLU A 291 13.69 -11.26 -3.31
C GLU A 291 14.05 -10.33 -4.47
N ILE A 292 13.20 -9.34 -4.72
CA ILE A 292 13.44 -8.28 -5.68
C ILE A 292 13.50 -6.97 -4.90
N ILE A 293 14.69 -6.39 -4.80
CA ILE A 293 14.93 -5.18 -4.01
C ILE A 293 15.21 -3.95 -4.89
N SER A 294 14.95 -2.76 -4.34
CA SER A 294 15.53 -1.51 -4.80
C SER A 294 17.06 -1.57 -4.63
N ASP A 295 17.75 -1.50 -5.76
CA ASP A 295 19.21 -1.63 -5.88
C ASP A 295 19.75 -0.82 -7.08
N LYS A 296 21.04 -0.95 -7.36
CA LYS A 296 21.72 -0.24 -8.46
C LYS A 296 21.28 -0.65 -9.87
N ASN A 297 20.52 -1.74 -10.01
CA ASN A 297 20.08 -2.25 -11.31
C ASN A 297 18.72 -1.67 -11.74
N TRP A 298 18.15 -0.77 -10.94
CA TRP A 298 17.00 0.02 -11.35
C TRP A 298 17.39 1.13 -12.31
N LYS A 299 16.43 1.55 -13.11
CA LYS A 299 16.55 2.73 -13.96
C LYS A 299 15.43 3.72 -13.65
N TYR A 300 15.68 4.98 -13.98
CA TYR A 300 14.68 6.04 -13.88
C TYR A 300 14.59 6.87 -15.15
N SER A 301 13.45 7.56 -15.31
CA SER A 301 13.23 8.63 -16.28
C SER A 301 12.41 9.74 -15.62
N PRO A 302 12.58 11.01 -16.01
CA PRO A 302 11.58 12.05 -15.70
C PRO A 302 10.20 11.60 -16.17
N SER A 303 9.17 11.88 -15.36
CA SER A 303 7.78 11.58 -15.71
C SER A 303 7.10 12.77 -16.42
N PRO A 304 5.88 12.59 -16.94
CA PRO A 304 5.03 13.66 -17.48
C PRO A 304 4.63 14.71 -16.46
N ILE A 305 4.71 14.40 -15.17
CA ILE A 305 4.50 15.36 -14.10
C ILE A 305 5.72 16.28 -14.03
N VAL A 306 5.55 17.50 -14.54
CA VAL A 306 6.65 18.45 -14.68
C VAL A 306 6.86 19.35 -13.47
N PHE A 307 5.82 19.49 -12.66
CA PHE A 307 5.81 20.18 -11.38
C PHE A 307 4.78 19.48 -10.48
N ASN A 308 5.11 19.30 -9.20
CA ASN A 308 4.16 18.86 -8.18
C ASN A 308 4.52 19.49 -6.83
N SER A 309 3.50 19.96 -6.11
CA SER A 309 3.59 20.52 -4.76
C SER A 309 2.24 20.29 -4.06
N MET A 310 2.28 19.98 -2.76
CA MET A 310 1.05 19.77 -1.97
C MET A 310 0.19 21.03 -1.87
N TYR A 311 0.81 22.19 -2.05
CA TYR A 311 0.15 23.50 -2.02
C TYR A 311 0.01 24.11 -3.41
N GLY A 312 1.02 23.95 -4.27
CA GLY A 312 1.09 24.59 -5.59
C GLY A 312 0.33 23.85 -6.70
N GLY A 313 -0.12 22.62 -6.44
CA GLY A 313 -0.77 21.74 -7.42
C GLY A 313 0.24 20.99 -8.29
N GLU A 314 -0.22 20.55 -9.46
CA GLU A 314 0.54 19.74 -10.41
C GLU A 314 0.54 20.38 -11.81
N ASP A 315 1.61 20.21 -12.58
CA ASP A 315 1.59 20.36 -14.05
C ASP A 315 1.89 19.01 -14.68
N TYR A 316 1.09 18.65 -15.68
CA TYR A 316 1.22 17.41 -16.42
C TYR A 316 1.37 17.71 -17.92
N ASP A 317 2.44 17.21 -18.53
CA ASP A 317 2.66 17.30 -19.99
C ASP A 317 2.50 15.92 -20.63
N ALA A 318 1.32 15.65 -21.18
CA ALA A 318 0.98 14.38 -21.81
C ALA A 318 1.89 14.01 -23.01
N ARG A 319 2.62 14.97 -23.59
CA ARG A 319 3.58 14.68 -24.68
C ARG A 319 4.80 13.89 -24.18
N LEU A 320 5.03 13.87 -22.87
CA LEU A 320 6.13 13.15 -22.22
C LEU A 320 5.71 11.76 -21.74
N GLU A 321 4.47 11.34 -21.98
CA GLU A 321 4.02 9.99 -21.64
C GLU A 321 4.86 8.92 -22.34
N GLN A 322 5.13 7.84 -21.61
CA GLN A 322 5.87 6.68 -22.10
C GLN A 322 4.96 5.46 -22.00
N PRO A 323 4.08 5.22 -22.99
CA PRO A 323 3.12 4.11 -22.93
C PRO A 323 3.80 2.77 -22.68
N GLY A 324 3.31 2.04 -21.68
CA GLY A 324 3.81 0.72 -21.32
C GLY A 324 5.14 0.72 -20.56
N TRP A 325 5.64 1.86 -20.07
CA TRP A 325 6.91 1.95 -19.32
C TRP A 325 7.03 0.96 -18.15
N ASP A 326 5.91 0.62 -17.53
CA ASP A 326 5.75 -0.29 -16.41
C ASP A 326 5.30 -1.71 -16.80
N THR A 327 5.44 -2.06 -18.08
CA THR A 327 5.16 -3.41 -18.61
C THR A 327 6.45 -4.14 -19.00
N PRO A 328 6.45 -5.49 -18.98
CA PRO A 328 7.53 -6.29 -19.57
C PRO A 328 7.73 -5.97 -21.06
N GLY A 329 8.98 -5.94 -21.50
CA GLY A 329 9.34 -5.72 -22.92
C GLY A 329 9.44 -4.25 -23.34
N PHE A 330 9.20 -3.30 -22.45
CA PHE A 330 9.49 -1.89 -22.71
C PHE A 330 11.00 -1.64 -22.92
N ASP A 331 11.35 -0.85 -23.93
CA ASP A 331 12.73 -0.44 -24.21
C ASP A 331 13.14 0.73 -23.31
N ASP A 332 13.87 0.41 -22.24
CA ASP A 332 14.42 1.37 -21.29
C ASP A 332 15.91 1.68 -21.55
N SER A 333 16.40 1.47 -22.76
CA SER A 333 17.81 1.71 -23.12
C SER A 333 18.23 3.17 -22.94
N GLN A 334 17.29 4.11 -23.07
CA GLN A 334 17.51 5.55 -22.86
C GLN A 334 17.27 6.01 -21.42
N TRP A 335 16.80 5.12 -20.53
CA TRP A 335 16.59 5.46 -19.13
C TRP A 335 17.93 5.55 -18.39
N LEU A 336 17.97 6.46 -17.42
CA LEU A 336 19.17 6.75 -16.65
C LEU A 336 19.32 5.75 -15.49
N PRO A 337 20.55 5.41 -15.08
CA PRO A 337 20.77 4.59 -13.89
C PRO A 337 20.35 5.38 -12.64
N VAL A 338 19.77 4.69 -11.65
CA VAL A 338 19.50 5.29 -10.34
C VAL A 338 20.79 5.56 -9.58
N VAL A 339 20.73 6.48 -8.61
CA VAL A 339 21.74 6.60 -7.56
C VAL A 339 21.25 5.92 -6.29
N VAL A 340 22.19 5.37 -5.51
CA VAL A 340 21.92 4.89 -4.14
C VAL A 340 22.22 6.02 -3.18
N ASP A 341 21.24 6.35 -2.34
CA ASP A 341 21.37 7.37 -1.30
C ASP A 341 21.43 6.72 0.08
N ASN A 342 21.77 7.51 1.09
CA ASN A 342 21.70 7.10 2.48
C ASN A 342 20.26 6.89 2.91
N ALA A 343 20.06 6.00 3.88
CA ALA A 343 18.75 5.85 4.51
C ALA A 343 18.32 7.18 5.17
N PRO A 344 17.02 7.49 5.17
CA PRO A 344 16.50 8.61 5.94
C PRO A 344 16.80 8.41 7.44
N ASN A 345 16.85 9.51 8.19
CA ASN A 345 17.18 9.45 9.62
C ASN A 345 16.09 8.71 10.44
N GLY A 346 14.83 8.76 10.01
CA GLY A 346 13.72 8.13 10.69
C GLY A 346 13.73 6.60 10.61
N GLU A 347 13.11 5.98 11.62
CA GLU A 347 12.90 4.53 11.66
C GLU A 347 11.82 4.12 10.65
N LEU A 348 12.11 3.08 9.87
CA LEU A 348 11.16 2.50 8.93
C LEU A 348 10.08 1.72 9.70
N LYS A 349 8.82 2.15 9.61
CA LYS A 349 7.69 1.59 10.38
C LYS A 349 6.51 1.22 9.50
N PRO A 350 5.76 0.15 9.84
CA PRO A 350 4.55 -0.19 9.12
C PRO A 350 3.51 0.92 9.24
N GLN A 351 2.83 1.23 8.14
CA GLN A 351 1.63 2.06 8.19
C GLN A 351 0.43 1.20 8.58
N THR A 352 -0.07 1.39 9.79
CA THR A 352 -1.24 0.68 10.36
C THR A 352 -2.50 1.54 10.42
N SER A 353 -2.46 2.72 9.80
CA SER A 353 -3.60 3.61 9.70
C SER A 353 -4.28 3.42 8.35
N THR A 354 -5.61 3.55 8.34
CA THR A 354 -6.42 3.50 7.12
C THR A 354 -5.86 4.46 6.07
N PRO A 355 -5.62 4.00 4.83
CA PRO A 355 -5.08 4.85 3.78
C PRO A 355 -6.08 5.91 3.34
N VAL A 356 -5.57 7.02 2.79
CA VAL A 356 -6.40 8.01 2.11
C VAL A 356 -6.89 7.40 0.80
N ARG A 357 -8.18 7.53 0.51
CA ARG A 357 -8.81 7.02 -0.72
C ARG A 357 -9.83 8.02 -1.24
N GLU A 358 -10.09 7.95 -2.53
CA GLU A 358 -11.24 8.61 -3.15
C GLU A 358 -12.51 7.90 -2.68
N MET A 359 -13.37 8.62 -1.94
CA MET A 359 -14.58 8.03 -1.33
C MET A 359 -15.85 8.31 -2.13
N GLU A 360 -15.94 9.50 -2.73
CA GLU A 360 -17.10 9.97 -3.46
C GLU A 360 -16.66 10.87 -4.61
N TYR A 361 -17.38 10.81 -5.72
CA TYR A 361 -17.15 11.64 -6.90
C TYR A 361 -18.31 12.62 -7.08
N PHE A 362 -18.01 13.91 -7.12
CA PHE A 362 -18.99 14.96 -7.37
C PHE A 362 -18.86 15.45 -8.82
N SER A 363 -19.91 15.24 -9.62
CA SER A 363 -19.98 15.77 -10.98
C SER A 363 -20.28 17.26 -10.98
N ILE A 364 -19.87 17.96 -12.04
CA ILE A 364 -20.25 19.36 -12.28
C ILE A 364 -21.79 19.45 -12.37
N LYS A 365 -22.40 20.28 -11.52
CA LYS A 365 -23.84 20.57 -11.54
C LYS A 365 -24.16 21.76 -12.45
N GLU A 366 -23.31 22.78 -12.42
CA GLU A 366 -23.47 23.98 -13.23
C GLU A 366 -22.12 24.46 -13.78
N SER A 367 -22.13 25.04 -14.98
CA SER A 367 -20.98 25.71 -15.57
C SER A 367 -21.35 27.12 -16.00
N MET A 368 -20.61 28.12 -15.55
CA MET A 368 -20.84 29.52 -15.87
C MET A 368 -19.66 30.07 -16.65
N LYS A 369 -19.93 30.73 -17.79
CA LYS A 369 -18.91 31.46 -18.54
C LYS A 369 -18.71 32.85 -17.91
N THR A 370 -17.49 33.16 -17.52
CA THR A 370 -17.11 34.45 -16.92
C THR A 370 -15.99 35.09 -17.76
N GLY A 371 -16.35 35.95 -18.72
CA GLY A 371 -15.40 36.49 -19.69
C GLY A 371 -14.85 35.39 -20.62
N GLU A 372 -13.53 35.19 -20.58
CA GLU A 372 -12.83 34.11 -21.31
C GLU A 372 -12.71 32.81 -20.50
N SER A 373 -13.11 32.81 -19.23
CA SER A 373 -12.99 31.66 -18.32
C SER A 373 -14.31 30.93 -18.11
N TYR A 374 -14.21 29.72 -17.54
CA TYR A 374 -15.35 28.95 -17.03
C TYR A 374 -15.19 28.73 -15.53
N VAL A 375 -16.28 28.88 -14.80
CA VAL A 375 -16.43 28.46 -13.40
C VAL A 375 -17.30 27.21 -13.37
N LEU A 376 -16.86 26.17 -12.67
CA LEU A 376 -17.55 24.90 -12.55
C LEU A 376 -18.01 24.75 -11.09
N ASP A 377 -19.32 24.62 -10.88
CA ASP A 377 -19.93 24.37 -9.57
C ASP A 377 -20.27 22.89 -9.43
N MET A 378 -19.79 22.26 -8.37
CA MET A 378 -20.02 20.84 -8.07
C MET A 378 -21.14 20.61 -7.05
N GLY A 379 -21.73 21.65 -6.46
CA GLY A 379 -22.90 21.45 -5.59
C GLY A 379 -23.21 22.48 -4.54
#